data_AF-A0A1H9Y7H3-F1
#
_entry.id   AF-A0A1H9Y7H3-F1
#
_cell.length_a   1.000
_cell.length_b   1.000
_cell.length_c   1.000
_cell.angle_alpha   90.00
_cell.angle_beta   90.00
_cell.angle_gamma   90.00
#
_symmetry.space_group_name_H-M   'P 1'
#
loop_
_entity.id
_entity.type
_entity.pdbx_description
1 polymer ?
#
loop_
_entity_poly.entity_id
_entity_poly.type
_entity_poly.pdbx_seq_one_letter_code
_entity_poly.pdbx_strand_id
1 'polypeptide(L)'
;MMTSERGVIMKRKIIRGTITGILLLSALFTTYMNVANLSAEDLKVWFQNNGETKVVSGSMDDIKHDSSTVELEKKDINKIRPSERYISSQKVNAPDRISDAIDFSKYPTETVTATGYTAGVESTGKNPGHELYGVTYSGVKVRRDLYSTIAADLDKFPIGTILFIPGYGYGVVADKGEAIEGNKLDLYFETVNDVYKKWGKKKVEVYVIKKGDGSLTTKALNKLNENEALQVFREKIQKN
;
A
#
# COMPACT_ATOMS: atom_id res chain seq x y z
N MET A 1 53.82 -22.55 30.67
CA MET A 1 52.41 -22.99 30.62
C MET A 1 51.39 -21.84 30.51
N MET A 2 51.77 -20.55 30.59
CA MET A 2 50.84 -19.41 30.62
C MET A 2 50.44 -18.80 29.25
N THR A 3 51.01 -19.25 28.13
CA THR A 3 50.70 -18.71 26.79
C THR A 3 49.47 -19.35 26.13
N SER A 4 49.07 -20.55 26.57
CA SER A 4 47.97 -21.31 25.96
C SER A 4 46.58 -20.78 26.37
N GLU A 5 46.40 -20.34 27.62
CA GLU A 5 45.10 -19.89 28.12
C GLU A 5 44.63 -18.57 27.49
N ARG A 6 45.55 -17.65 27.21
CA ARG A 6 45.22 -16.36 26.57
C ARG A 6 44.67 -16.54 25.15
N GLY A 7 45.17 -17.52 24.40
CA GLY A 7 44.69 -17.84 23.05
C GLY A 7 43.27 -18.41 23.04
N VAL A 8 42.91 -19.23 24.03
CA VAL A 8 41.57 -19.82 24.16
C VAL A 8 40.53 -18.76 24.53
N ILE A 9 40.88 -17.83 25.43
CA ILE A 9 40.01 -16.72 25.84
C ILE A 9 39.75 -15.78 24.66
N MET A 10 40.78 -15.48 23.87
CA MET A 10 40.67 -14.61 22.70
C MET A 10 39.79 -15.24 21.61
N LYS A 11 39.93 -16.54 21.32
CA LYS A 11 39.06 -17.28 20.40
C LYS A 11 37.59 -17.28 20.85
N ARG A 12 37.32 -17.50 22.14
CA ARG A 12 35.95 -17.44 22.69
C ARG A 12 35.31 -16.06 22.57
N LYS A 13 36.10 -14.99 22.70
CA LYS A 13 35.64 -13.60 22.56
C LYS A 13 35.28 -13.27 21.10
N ILE A 14 36.08 -13.75 20.15
CA ILE A 14 35.81 -13.60 18.71
C ILE A 14 34.56 -14.38 18.31
N ILE A 15 34.42 -15.63 18.75
CA ILE A 15 33.24 -16.48 18.46
C ILE A 15 31.96 -15.85 19.04
N ARG A 16 32.02 -15.29 20.25
CA ARG A 16 30.87 -14.58 20.84
C ARG A 16 30.52 -13.32 20.04
N GLY A 17 31.51 -12.57 19.58
CA GLY A 17 31.30 -11.40 18.74
C GLY A 17 30.63 -11.73 17.41
N THR A 18 31.04 -12.81 16.75
CA THR A 18 30.42 -13.24 15.47
C THR A 18 28.99 -13.74 15.66
N ILE A 19 28.72 -14.51 16.71
CA ILE A 19 27.36 -14.98 17.02
C ILE A 19 26.43 -13.81 17.33
N THR A 20 26.85 -12.85 18.16
CA THR A 20 26.04 -11.66 18.46
C THR A 20 25.80 -10.82 17.21
N GLY A 21 26.79 -10.71 16.32
CA GLY A 21 26.64 -10.03 15.03
C GLY A 21 25.61 -10.69 14.12
N ILE A 22 25.64 -12.03 14.01
CA ILE A 22 24.67 -12.80 13.21
C ILE A 22 23.26 -12.65 13.79
N LEU A 23 23.12 -12.75 15.12
CA LEU A 23 21.83 -12.57 15.79
C LEU A 23 21.27 -11.15 15.58
N LEU A 24 22.11 -10.11 15.70
CA LEU A 24 21.71 -8.72 15.45
C LEU A 24 21.25 -8.53 13.99
N LEU A 25 21.99 -9.07 13.03
CA LEU A 25 21.63 -9.00 11.60
C LEU A 25 20.32 -9.73 11.31
N SER A 26 20.09 -10.91 11.91
CA SER A 26 18.83 -11.63 11.76
C SER A 26 17.65 -10.87 12.37
N ALA A 27 17.83 -10.25 13.55
CA ALA A 27 16.78 -9.46 14.19
C ALA A 27 16.44 -8.21 13.38
N LEU A 28 17.45 -7.50 12.88
CA LEU A 28 17.26 -6.35 11.99
C LEU A 28 16.57 -6.75 10.69
N PHE A 29 16.94 -7.90 10.11
CA PHE A 29 16.29 -8.44 8.92
C PHE A 29 14.82 -8.79 9.19
N THR A 30 14.51 -9.48 10.29
CA THR A 30 13.12 -9.80 10.67
C THR A 30 12.29 -8.55 10.95
N THR A 31 12.87 -7.56 11.64
CA THR A 31 12.19 -6.27 11.88
C THR A 31 11.98 -5.51 10.57
N TYR A 32 12.95 -5.49 9.65
CA TYR A 32 12.80 -4.88 8.34
C TYR A 32 11.67 -5.55 7.55
N MET A 33 11.61 -6.88 7.50
CA MET A 33 10.53 -7.61 6.80
C MET A 33 9.15 -7.33 7.43
N ASN A 34 9.05 -7.24 8.75
CA ASN A 34 7.78 -6.97 9.44
C ASN A 34 7.33 -5.50 9.34
N VAL A 35 8.25 -4.54 9.40
CA VAL A 35 7.94 -3.10 9.36
C VAL A 35 7.73 -2.63 7.92
N ALA A 36 8.46 -3.17 6.95
CA ALA A 36 8.40 -2.68 5.58
C ALA A 36 7.17 -3.20 4.81
N ASN A 37 6.55 -4.32 5.21
CA ASN A 37 5.41 -4.92 4.50
C ASN A 37 5.66 -5.03 2.97
N LEU A 38 6.92 -5.21 2.58
CA LEU A 38 7.41 -5.28 1.21
C LEU A 38 7.39 -6.74 0.75
N SER A 39 6.88 -6.98 -0.47
CA SER A 39 6.92 -8.29 -1.10
C SER A 39 8.33 -8.61 -1.60
N ALA A 40 8.68 -9.89 -1.73
CA ALA A 40 9.93 -10.31 -2.36
C ALA A 40 10.09 -9.77 -3.79
N GLU A 41 8.95 -9.50 -4.45
CA GLU A 41 8.91 -8.92 -5.79
C GLU A 41 9.30 -7.43 -5.79
N ASP A 42 9.00 -6.67 -4.73
CA ASP A 42 9.37 -5.25 -4.62
C ASP A 42 10.88 -5.08 -4.41
N LEU A 43 11.49 -6.01 -3.67
CA LEU A 43 12.94 -6.09 -3.46
C LEU A 43 13.69 -6.36 -4.77
N LYS A 44 13.18 -7.28 -5.59
CA LYS A 44 13.79 -7.62 -6.88
C LYS A 44 13.80 -6.44 -7.86
N VAL A 45 12.72 -5.65 -7.89
CA VAL A 45 12.62 -4.43 -8.69
C VAL A 45 13.64 -3.38 -8.24
N TRP A 46 13.82 -3.20 -6.92
CA TRP A 46 14.81 -2.27 -6.39
C TRP A 46 16.26 -2.69 -6.71
N PHE A 47 16.56 -3.99 -6.62
CA PHE A 47 17.89 -4.52 -6.96
C PHE A 47 18.18 -4.48 -8.47
N GLN A 48 17.18 -4.68 -9.33
CA GLN A 48 17.36 -4.54 -10.79
C GLN A 48 17.59 -3.09 -11.21
N ASN A 49 17.03 -2.12 -10.49
CA ASN A 49 17.15 -0.70 -10.86
C ASN A 49 18.44 -0.02 -10.37
N ASN A 50 19.18 -0.61 -9.42
CA ASN A 50 20.41 -0.01 -8.86
C ASN A 50 21.71 -0.54 -9.50
N GLY A 51 21.62 -1.06 -10.73
CA GLY A 51 22.72 -1.70 -11.46
C GLY A 51 23.78 -0.79 -12.08
N GLU A 52 23.81 0.52 -11.80
CA GLU A 52 24.90 1.40 -12.26
C GLU A 52 25.33 2.39 -11.17
N THR A 53 26.46 2.11 -10.52
CA THR A 53 27.21 3.14 -9.79
C THR A 53 28.67 3.15 -10.26
N LYS A 54 28.97 4.14 -11.10
CA LYS A 54 30.33 4.55 -11.47
C LYS A 54 31.10 4.93 -10.20
N VAL A 55 32.20 4.21 -9.96
CA VAL A 55 33.23 4.55 -8.98
C VAL A 55 33.98 5.79 -9.48
N VAL A 56 33.89 6.91 -8.77
CA VAL A 56 34.83 8.04 -8.94
C VAL A 56 35.70 8.11 -7.70
N SER A 57 36.93 7.64 -7.87
CA SER A 57 38.08 7.91 -7.03
C SER A 57 38.50 9.38 -7.18
N GLY A 58 38.59 10.12 -6.08
CA GLY A 58 39.20 11.46 -6.02
C GLY A 58 40.07 11.56 -4.77
N SER A 59 41.35 11.81 -4.98
CA SER A 59 42.47 11.69 -4.06
C SER A 59 42.55 12.77 -2.96
N MET A 60 43.30 12.42 -1.91
CA MET A 60 43.80 13.26 -0.81
C MET A 60 44.62 14.46 -1.28
N ASP A 61 44.47 15.59 -0.57
CA ASP A 61 45.55 16.52 -0.25
C ASP A 61 45.39 17.00 1.22
N ASP A 62 46.55 17.23 1.85
CA ASP A 62 46.92 17.42 3.28
C ASP A 62 45.97 18.28 4.17
N ILE A 63 45.86 18.06 5.49
CA ILE A 63 46.83 18.52 6.52
C ILE A 63 46.61 17.78 7.87
N LYS A 64 47.74 17.41 8.51
CA LYS A 64 47.90 16.92 9.89
C LYS A 64 47.57 17.98 10.96
N HIS A 65 46.91 17.57 12.05
CA HIS A 65 47.41 17.79 13.42
C HIS A 65 46.72 16.85 14.43
N ASP A 66 47.56 16.22 15.24
CA ASP A 66 47.27 15.22 16.28
C ASP A 66 47.30 15.89 17.67
N SER A 67 46.26 15.70 18.49
CA SER A 67 46.37 15.25 19.89
C SER A 67 44.98 15.18 20.53
N SER A 68 44.63 14.00 21.00
CA SER A 68 43.33 13.64 21.56
C SER A 68 43.13 14.11 23.00
N THR A 69 42.01 14.79 23.27
CA THR A 69 41.28 14.68 24.54
C THR A 69 39.80 14.51 24.21
N VAL A 70 39.22 13.47 24.79
CA VAL A 70 37.88 12.95 24.52
C VAL A 70 36.83 13.91 25.08
N GLU A 71 36.11 14.59 24.19
CA GLU A 71 34.83 15.22 24.48
C GLU A 71 33.79 14.72 23.48
N LEU A 72 32.62 14.35 24.00
CA LEU A 72 31.52 13.71 23.28
C LEU A 72 30.91 14.70 22.28
N GLU A 73 31.44 14.75 21.07
CA GLU A 73 30.74 15.42 19.98
C GLU A 73 29.50 14.61 19.59
N LYS A 74 28.34 15.22 19.84
CA LYS A 74 27.06 14.78 19.31
C LYS A 74 27.18 14.69 17.80
N LYS A 75 27.31 13.45 17.31
CA LYS A 75 27.26 13.15 15.89
C LYS A 75 25.88 13.54 15.39
N ASP A 76 25.80 14.73 14.79
CA ASP A 76 24.59 15.22 14.17
C ASP A 76 24.15 14.22 13.10
N ILE A 77 23.15 13.44 13.47
CA ILE A 77 22.26 12.76 12.55
C ILE A 77 21.94 13.73 11.43
N ASN A 78 22.22 13.30 10.20
CA ASN A 78 21.80 14.02 9.00
C ASN A 78 20.27 14.03 9.02
N LYS A 79 19.71 15.02 9.72
CA LYS A 79 18.29 15.30 9.80
C LYS A 79 17.90 15.55 8.36
N ILE A 80 17.25 14.57 7.75
CA ILE A 80 16.43 14.79 6.57
C ILE A 80 15.59 16.00 6.93
N ARG A 81 15.94 17.16 6.37
CA ARG A 81 15.23 18.39 6.66
C ARG A 81 13.79 18.09 6.26
N PRO A 82 12.81 18.12 7.19
CA PRO A 82 11.43 18.19 6.74
C PRO A 82 11.39 19.39 5.80
N SER A 83 10.94 19.17 4.56
CA SER A 83 10.80 20.21 3.55
C SER A 83 10.24 21.44 4.25
N GLU A 84 10.94 22.57 4.12
CA GLU A 84 10.66 23.80 4.84
C GLU A 84 9.14 24.02 4.94
N ARG A 85 8.60 23.99 6.15
CA ARG A 85 7.31 24.63 6.40
C ARG A 85 7.56 26.11 6.26
N TYR A 86 7.46 26.60 5.03
CA TYR A 86 7.18 28.00 4.79
C TYR A 86 5.90 28.29 5.57
N ILE A 87 6.02 29.05 6.65
CA ILE A 87 4.90 29.75 7.25
C ILE A 87 4.55 30.86 6.26
N SER A 88 3.96 30.46 5.14
CA SER A 88 3.24 31.34 4.23
C SER A 88 1.78 31.15 4.60
N SER A 89 1.10 32.23 4.94
CA SER A 89 -0.30 32.30 5.37
C SER A 89 -1.32 31.79 4.34
N GLN A 90 -0.89 31.07 3.30
CA GLN A 90 -1.76 30.23 2.51
C GLN A 90 -2.02 28.95 3.30
N LYS A 91 -3.22 28.88 3.87
CA LYS A 91 -3.88 27.62 4.19
C LYS A 91 -3.86 26.78 2.91
N VAL A 92 -2.84 25.93 2.74
CA VAL A 92 -2.80 24.98 1.64
C VAL A 92 -3.98 24.06 1.91
N ASN A 93 -5.06 24.24 1.16
CA ASN A 93 -6.24 23.40 1.31
C ASN A 93 -5.78 21.96 1.08
N ALA A 94 -6.00 21.10 2.08
CA ALA A 94 -5.77 19.68 1.91
C ALA A 94 -6.52 19.22 0.65
N PRO A 95 -5.91 18.37 -0.19
CA PRO A 95 -6.51 17.94 -1.45
C PRO A 95 -7.92 17.42 -1.23
N ASP A 96 -8.84 17.83 -2.09
CA ASP A 96 -10.25 17.50 -1.88
C ASP A 96 -10.57 16.07 -2.27
N ARG A 97 -9.85 15.53 -3.26
CA ARG A 97 -10.04 14.19 -3.82
C ARG A 97 -8.76 13.37 -3.74
N ILE A 98 -8.93 12.05 -3.68
CA ILE A 98 -7.82 11.09 -3.71
C ILE A 98 -7.00 11.23 -5.02
N SER A 99 -7.66 11.53 -6.13
CA SER A 99 -7.03 11.78 -7.44
C SER A 99 -6.01 12.90 -7.44
N ASP A 100 -6.16 13.87 -6.55
CA ASP A 100 -5.33 15.08 -6.53
C ASP A 100 -4.12 14.90 -5.61
N ALA A 101 -4.21 13.94 -4.68
CA ALA A 101 -3.17 13.64 -3.69
C ALA A 101 -2.20 12.54 -4.15
N ILE A 102 -2.63 11.68 -5.06
CA ILE A 102 -1.89 10.49 -5.48
C ILE A 102 -1.67 10.54 -6.98
N ASP A 103 -0.41 10.42 -7.39
CA ASP A 103 -0.07 10.24 -8.80
C ASP A 103 -0.38 8.81 -9.25
N PHE A 104 -1.44 8.69 -10.04
CA PHE A 104 -1.90 7.42 -10.61
C PHE A 104 -1.29 7.08 -11.97
N SER A 105 -0.56 8.01 -12.60
CA SER A 105 0.01 7.82 -13.95
C SER A 105 1.01 6.67 -14.04
N LYS A 106 1.57 6.27 -12.90
CA LYS A 106 2.49 5.13 -12.78
C LYS A 106 1.82 3.76 -12.82
N TYR A 107 0.50 3.67 -12.70
CA TYR A 107 -0.21 2.40 -12.69
C TYR A 107 -0.74 2.05 -14.08
N PRO A 108 -0.79 0.75 -14.44
CA PRO A 108 -1.44 0.31 -15.67
C PRO A 108 -2.91 0.76 -15.70
N THR A 109 -3.36 1.20 -16.88
CA THR A 109 -4.74 1.62 -17.08
C THR A 109 -5.51 0.62 -17.92
N GLU A 110 -6.81 0.55 -17.67
CA GLU A 110 -7.76 -0.28 -18.42
C GLU A 110 -9.02 0.53 -18.70
N THR A 111 -9.50 0.52 -19.94
CA THR A 111 -10.78 1.16 -20.27
C THR A 111 -11.92 0.18 -20.05
N VAL A 112 -12.85 0.54 -19.17
CA VAL A 112 -13.97 -0.30 -18.78
C VAL A 112 -15.30 0.44 -18.89
N THR A 113 -16.39 -0.30 -19.08
CA THR A 113 -17.75 0.23 -18.95
C THR A 113 -18.21 -0.02 -17.52
N ALA A 114 -18.42 1.05 -16.76
CA ALA A 114 -18.78 0.97 -15.35
C ALA A 114 -20.28 1.30 -15.15
N THR A 115 -21.01 0.38 -14.53
CA THR A 115 -22.39 0.55 -14.06
C THR A 115 -22.42 0.64 -12.53
N GLY A 116 -23.59 0.91 -11.96
CA GLY A 116 -23.78 0.85 -10.51
C GLY A 116 -24.90 -0.12 -10.17
N TYR A 117 -24.74 -0.85 -9.07
CA TYR A 117 -25.69 -1.82 -8.55
C TYR A 117 -25.84 -1.69 -7.03
N THR A 118 -26.86 -2.34 -6.48
CA THR A 118 -27.17 -2.35 -5.05
C THR A 118 -27.30 -3.78 -4.52
N ALA A 119 -27.48 -3.93 -3.21
CA ALA A 119 -27.77 -5.23 -2.61
C ALA A 119 -29.24 -5.67 -2.78
N GLY A 120 -30.12 -4.75 -3.22
CA GLY A 120 -31.56 -4.94 -3.21
C GLY A 120 -32.08 -5.94 -4.25
N VAL A 121 -33.39 -6.18 -4.21
CA VAL A 121 -34.09 -7.08 -5.13
C VAL A 121 -33.89 -6.66 -6.58
N GLU A 122 -33.82 -5.36 -6.83
CA GLU A 122 -33.60 -4.75 -8.14
C GLU A 122 -32.31 -5.19 -8.84
N SER A 123 -31.28 -5.59 -8.07
CA SER A 123 -29.97 -6.00 -8.58
C SER A 123 -29.66 -7.46 -8.31
N THR A 124 -30.08 -8.01 -7.17
CA THR A 124 -29.71 -9.37 -6.74
C THR A 124 -30.89 -10.33 -6.59
N GLY A 125 -32.12 -9.84 -6.70
CA GLY A 125 -33.34 -10.62 -6.43
C GLY A 125 -33.57 -10.95 -4.94
N LYS A 126 -32.72 -10.47 -4.02
CA LYS A 126 -32.77 -10.83 -2.59
C LYS A 126 -33.30 -9.69 -1.73
N ASN A 127 -34.12 -10.04 -0.75
CA ASN A 127 -34.62 -9.11 0.27
C ASN A 127 -33.67 -9.03 1.48
N PRO A 128 -33.68 -7.94 2.27
CA PRO A 128 -32.83 -7.78 3.45
C PRO A 128 -32.90 -8.91 4.49
N GLY A 129 -34.01 -9.65 4.55
CA GLY A 129 -34.18 -10.81 5.43
C GLY A 129 -33.58 -12.12 4.93
N HIS A 130 -32.99 -12.14 3.73
CA HIS A 130 -32.39 -13.34 3.13
C HIS A 130 -30.97 -13.57 3.68
N GLU A 131 -30.59 -14.82 3.98
CA GLU A 131 -29.27 -15.14 4.56
C GLU A 131 -28.09 -14.66 3.70
N LEU A 132 -28.24 -14.77 2.37
CA LEU A 132 -27.26 -14.31 1.38
C LEU A 132 -27.45 -12.86 0.93
N TYR A 133 -28.23 -12.05 1.65
CA TYR A 133 -28.42 -10.63 1.32
C TYR A 133 -27.10 -9.86 1.50
N GLY A 134 -26.68 -9.16 0.44
CA GLY A 134 -25.45 -8.39 0.44
C GLY A 134 -24.18 -9.23 0.57
N VAL A 135 -24.22 -10.54 0.32
CA VAL A 135 -23.01 -11.40 0.30
C VAL A 135 -22.52 -11.51 -1.14
N THR A 136 -21.25 -11.14 -1.36
CA THR A 136 -20.58 -11.22 -2.66
C THR A 136 -20.07 -12.63 -2.95
N TYR A 137 -19.67 -12.91 -4.20
CA TYR A 137 -19.05 -14.17 -4.60
C TYR A 137 -17.84 -14.57 -3.75
N SER A 138 -17.01 -13.61 -3.32
CA SER A 138 -15.87 -13.89 -2.44
C SER A 138 -16.26 -14.26 -1.00
N GLY A 139 -17.53 -14.12 -0.62
CA GLY A 139 -18.05 -14.37 0.72
C GLY A 139 -17.97 -13.17 1.66
N VAL A 140 -17.36 -12.05 1.25
CA VAL A 140 -17.43 -10.79 2.02
C VAL A 140 -18.75 -10.08 1.76
N LYS A 141 -19.21 -9.30 2.75
CA LYS A 141 -20.38 -8.44 2.55
C LYS A 141 -20.06 -7.25 1.66
N VAL A 142 -21.01 -6.87 0.83
CA VAL A 142 -20.96 -5.63 0.05
C VAL A 142 -20.74 -4.44 0.97
N ARG A 143 -19.95 -3.48 0.51
CA ARG A 143 -19.59 -2.31 1.30
C ARG A 143 -19.27 -1.11 0.42
N ARG A 144 -19.80 0.05 0.81
CA ARG A 144 -19.41 1.36 0.29
C ARG A 144 -18.56 2.08 1.35
N ASP A 145 -17.28 2.29 1.06
CA ASP A 145 -16.31 2.89 1.98
C ASP A 145 -15.06 3.34 1.20
N LEU A 146 -13.98 3.74 1.89
CA LEU A 146 -12.70 4.10 1.27
C LEU A 146 -12.27 3.11 0.18
N TYR A 147 -12.26 1.82 0.53
CA TYR A 147 -12.25 0.67 -0.35
C TYR A 147 -13.65 0.06 -0.34
N SER A 148 -14.30 0.12 -1.49
CA SER A 148 -15.63 -0.42 -1.72
C SER A 148 -15.56 -1.74 -2.48
N THR A 149 -16.53 -2.63 -2.26
CA THR A 149 -16.64 -3.88 -3.03
C THR A 149 -17.18 -3.60 -4.42
N ILE A 150 -16.59 -4.21 -5.45
CA ILE A 150 -17.06 -4.10 -6.83
C ILE A 150 -17.18 -5.50 -7.47
N ALA A 151 -18.01 -5.58 -8.50
CA ALA A 151 -18.13 -6.76 -9.35
C ALA A 151 -17.36 -6.57 -10.66
N ALA A 152 -16.69 -7.62 -11.12
CA ALA A 152 -15.93 -7.62 -12.36
C ALA A 152 -15.89 -9.03 -12.98
N ASP A 153 -15.39 -9.11 -14.21
CA ASP A 153 -14.96 -10.37 -14.81
C ASP A 153 -13.69 -10.87 -14.09
N LEU A 154 -13.77 -12.07 -13.51
CA LEU A 154 -12.69 -12.66 -12.70
C LEU A 154 -11.52 -13.17 -13.54
N ASP A 155 -11.73 -13.47 -14.82
CA ASP A 155 -10.65 -13.90 -15.72
C ASP A 155 -9.71 -12.73 -16.02
N LYS A 156 -10.27 -11.51 -16.08
CA LYS A 156 -9.51 -10.28 -16.27
C LYS A 156 -9.02 -9.68 -14.95
N PHE A 157 -9.91 -9.57 -13.97
CA PHE A 157 -9.63 -8.99 -12.66
C PHE A 157 -9.95 -10.01 -11.56
N PRO A 158 -8.97 -10.84 -11.15
CA PRO A 158 -9.19 -11.81 -10.08
C PRO A 158 -9.67 -11.16 -8.78
N ILE A 159 -10.38 -11.93 -7.96
CA ILE A 159 -10.81 -11.49 -6.62
C ILE A 159 -9.62 -10.93 -5.84
N GLY A 160 -9.85 -9.82 -5.14
CA GLY A 160 -8.83 -9.07 -4.41
C GLY A 160 -8.09 -8.03 -5.24
N THR A 161 -8.37 -7.92 -6.56
CA THR A 161 -7.81 -6.85 -7.40
C THR A 161 -8.29 -5.49 -6.89
N ILE A 162 -7.34 -4.57 -6.72
CA ILE A 162 -7.59 -3.20 -6.27
C ILE A 162 -7.49 -2.26 -7.47
N LEU A 163 -8.59 -1.56 -7.73
CA LEU A 163 -8.70 -0.56 -8.78
C LEU A 163 -8.92 0.82 -8.15
N PHE A 164 -8.36 1.86 -8.77
CA PHE A 164 -8.81 3.22 -8.53
C PHE A 164 -9.71 3.65 -9.70
N ILE A 165 -10.93 4.07 -9.36
CA ILE A 165 -11.97 4.38 -10.31
C ILE A 165 -12.30 5.87 -10.17
N PRO A 166 -11.92 6.71 -11.14
CA PRO A 166 -12.17 8.15 -11.08
C PRO A 166 -13.66 8.47 -10.86
N GLY A 167 -13.93 9.30 -9.85
CA GLY A 167 -15.29 9.68 -9.45
C GLY A 167 -16.00 8.68 -8.54
N TYR A 168 -15.42 7.51 -8.25
CA TYR A 168 -15.97 6.53 -7.31
C TYR A 168 -15.05 6.28 -6.09
N GLY A 169 -13.74 6.14 -6.32
CA GLY A 169 -12.75 5.83 -5.28
C GLY A 169 -12.07 4.47 -5.50
N TYR A 170 -11.54 3.87 -4.43
CA TYR A 170 -10.95 2.54 -4.52
C TYR A 170 -12.02 1.45 -4.56
N GLY A 171 -11.92 0.56 -5.54
CA GLY A 171 -12.73 -0.63 -5.67
C GLY A 171 -11.89 -1.88 -5.45
N VAL A 172 -12.40 -2.82 -4.68
CA VAL A 172 -11.81 -4.16 -4.50
C VAL A 172 -12.74 -5.16 -5.16
N VAL A 173 -12.22 -5.91 -6.13
CA VAL A 173 -12.99 -6.96 -6.80
C VAL A 173 -13.33 -8.05 -5.81
N ALA A 174 -14.61 -8.15 -5.47
CA ALA A 174 -15.14 -9.05 -4.44
C ALA A 174 -16.25 -9.93 -5.00
N ASP A 175 -16.82 -9.56 -6.14
CA ASP A 175 -18.01 -10.17 -6.70
C ASP A 175 -17.88 -10.44 -8.19
N LYS A 176 -18.75 -11.30 -8.71
CA LYS A 176 -18.93 -11.54 -10.14
C LYS A 176 -20.42 -11.43 -10.48
N GLY A 177 -20.74 -10.93 -11.66
CA GLY A 177 -22.12 -10.87 -12.16
C GLY A 177 -22.21 -11.55 -13.51
N GLU A 178 -23.32 -12.22 -13.80
CA GLU A 178 -23.53 -12.90 -15.09
C GLU A 178 -23.45 -11.95 -16.28
N ALA A 179 -23.90 -10.69 -16.12
CA ALA A 179 -23.83 -9.68 -17.18
C ALA A 179 -22.49 -8.91 -17.22
N ILE A 180 -21.59 -9.15 -16.27
CA ILE A 180 -20.35 -8.41 -16.02
C ILE A 180 -19.16 -9.21 -16.55
N GLU A 181 -19.07 -9.27 -17.88
CA GLU A 181 -18.01 -9.98 -18.62
C GLU A 181 -17.09 -8.99 -19.37
N GLY A 182 -15.82 -9.34 -19.49
CA GLY A 182 -14.76 -8.58 -20.15
C GLY A 182 -14.44 -7.26 -19.45
N ASN A 183 -14.48 -6.17 -20.21
CA ASN A 183 -14.15 -4.82 -19.73
C ASN A 183 -15.36 -4.13 -19.09
N LYS A 184 -16.08 -4.82 -18.22
CA LYS A 184 -17.23 -4.28 -17.49
C LYS A 184 -16.96 -4.31 -15.99
N LEU A 185 -17.38 -3.26 -15.30
CA LEU A 185 -17.37 -3.19 -13.84
C LEU A 185 -18.77 -2.83 -13.35
N ASP A 186 -19.16 -3.41 -12.22
CA ASP A 186 -20.35 -2.98 -11.48
C ASP A 186 -19.94 -2.43 -10.11
N LEU A 187 -20.31 -1.18 -9.86
CA LEU A 187 -19.90 -0.45 -8.67
C LEU A 187 -21.00 -0.51 -7.63
N TYR A 188 -20.66 -0.96 -6.42
CA TYR A 188 -21.65 -1.07 -5.36
C TYR A 188 -22.04 0.31 -4.82
N PHE A 189 -23.35 0.51 -4.62
CA PHE A 189 -23.95 1.63 -3.89
C PHE A 189 -24.97 1.10 -2.87
N GLU A 190 -25.16 1.84 -1.78
CA GLU A 190 -26.11 1.44 -0.74
C GLU A 190 -27.57 1.58 -1.20
N THR A 191 -27.88 2.61 -1.98
CA THR A 191 -29.23 2.88 -2.47
C THR A 191 -29.28 3.09 -3.98
N VAL A 192 -30.43 2.78 -4.59
CA VAL A 192 -30.68 3.03 -6.02
C VAL A 192 -30.58 4.53 -6.35
N ASN A 193 -31.02 5.39 -5.43
CA ASN A 193 -30.94 6.84 -5.58
C ASN A 193 -29.48 7.32 -5.70
N ASP A 194 -28.56 6.71 -4.94
CA ASP A 194 -27.14 7.01 -5.05
C ASP A 194 -26.57 6.59 -6.39
N VAL A 195 -27.01 5.44 -6.93
CA VAL A 195 -26.63 5.03 -8.29
C VAL A 195 -26.98 6.12 -9.28
N TYR A 196 -28.21 6.65 -9.27
CA TYR A 196 -28.64 7.67 -10.23
C TYR A 196 -27.99 9.05 -10.02
N LYS A 197 -27.78 9.45 -8.75
CA LYS A 197 -27.25 10.77 -8.42
C LYS A 197 -25.73 10.86 -8.57
N LYS A 198 -25.03 9.81 -8.16
CA LYS A 198 -23.57 9.78 -8.08
C LYS A 198 -22.94 9.06 -9.26
N TRP A 199 -23.73 8.23 -9.95
CA TRP A 199 -23.25 7.42 -11.05
C TRP A 199 -24.24 7.32 -12.21
N GLY A 200 -23.80 6.67 -13.26
CA GLY A 200 -24.55 6.35 -14.46
C GLY A 200 -23.70 5.42 -15.31
N LYS A 201 -24.28 4.75 -16.31
CA LYS A 201 -23.50 3.89 -17.20
C LYS A 201 -22.56 4.74 -18.04
N LYS A 202 -21.25 4.58 -17.88
CA LYS A 202 -20.24 5.32 -18.64
C LYS A 202 -18.97 4.49 -18.84
N LYS A 203 -18.21 4.84 -19.88
CA LYS A 203 -16.85 4.34 -20.06
C LYS A 203 -15.89 5.17 -19.22
N VAL A 204 -15.03 4.51 -18.47
CA VAL A 204 -14.03 5.12 -17.61
C VAL A 204 -12.70 4.41 -17.77
N GLU A 205 -11.63 5.19 -17.72
CA GLU A 205 -10.28 4.65 -17.58
C GLU A 205 -10.01 4.42 -16.09
N VAL A 206 -9.71 3.18 -15.73
CA VAL A 206 -9.41 2.77 -14.35
C VAL A 206 -7.95 2.44 -14.21
N TYR A 207 -7.42 2.62 -13.01
CA TYR A 207 -6.03 2.34 -12.69
C TYR A 207 -5.93 1.06 -11.88
N VAL A 208 -5.11 0.12 -12.34
CA VAL A 208 -4.89 -1.16 -11.66
C VAL A 208 -3.80 -0.98 -10.62
N ILE A 209 -4.20 -0.81 -9.36
CA ILE A 209 -3.28 -0.53 -8.24
C ILE A 209 -2.58 -1.80 -7.79
N LYS A 210 -3.32 -2.91 -7.72
CA LYS A 210 -2.80 -4.23 -7.34
C LYS A 210 -3.65 -5.32 -7.97
N LYS A 211 -3.02 -6.31 -8.60
CA LYS A 211 -3.72 -7.51 -9.07
C LYS A 211 -4.04 -8.45 -7.89
N GLY A 212 -5.25 -8.99 -7.89
CA GLY A 212 -5.73 -9.92 -6.87
C GLY A 212 -5.08 -11.29 -6.97
N ASP A 213 -5.10 -12.04 -5.87
CA ASP A 213 -4.63 -13.43 -5.79
C ASP A 213 -5.75 -14.46 -5.93
N GLY A 214 -6.99 -14.01 -6.15
CA GLY A 214 -8.18 -14.86 -6.23
C GLY A 214 -8.90 -15.02 -4.90
N SER A 215 -8.46 -14.34 -3.84
CA SER A 215 -9.09 -14.39 -2.51
C SER A 215 -9.33 -13.01 -1.92
N LEU A 216 -10.37 -12.90 -1.09
CA LEU A 216 -10.63 -11.69 -0.32
C LEU A 216 -11.29 -12.08 1.00
N THR A 217 -10.73 -11.61 2.12
CA THR A 217 -11.31 -11.83 3.45
C THR A 217 -11.84 -10.52 4.03
N THR A 218 -12.85 -10.61 4.89
CA THR A 218 -13.40 -9.44 5.60
C THR A 218 -12.31 -8.72 6.41
N LYS A 219 -11.38 -9.46 7.01
CA LYS A 219 -10.25 -8.89 7.76
C LYS A 219 -9.32 -8.09 6.86
N ALA A 220 -8.97 -8.61 5.68
CA ALA A 220 -8.15 -7.88 4.72
C ALA A 220 -8.84 -6.61 4.23
N LEU A 221 -10.13 -6.68 3.91
CA LEU A 221 -10.92 -5.53 3.48
C LEU A 221 -11.05 -4.48 4.59
N ASN A 222 -11.23 -4.88 5.85
CA ASN A 222 -11.21 -3.96 7.00
C ASN A 222 -9.87 -3.26 7.16
N LYS A 223 -8.77 -4.00 7.09
CA LYS A 223 -7.41 -3.43 7.18
C LYS A 223 -7.17 -2.35 6.12
N LEU A 224 -7.70 -2.53 4.89
CA LEU A 224 -7.62 -1.51 3.85
C LEU A 224 -8.38 -0.23 4.21
N ASN A 225 -9.55 -0.36 4.84
CA ASN A 225 -10.38 0.80 5.26
C ASN A 225 -9.91 1.49 6.55
N GLU A 226 -9.02 0.85 7.31
CA GLU A 226 -8.42 1.40 8.52
C GLU A 226 -7.14 2.19 8.24
N ASN A 227 -6.73 2.36 6.98
CA ASN A 227 -5.52 3.10 6.63
C ASN A 227 -5.59 4.58 7.07
N GLU A 228 -4.84 4.93 8.12
CA GLU A 228 -4.84 6.25 8.76
C GLU A 228 -4.51 7.39 7.80
N ALA A 229 -3.60 7.16 6.85
CA ALA A 229 -3.18 8.18 5.89
C ALA A 229 -4.31 8.62 4.94
N LEU A 230 -5.37 7.81 4.81
CA LEU A 230 -6.48 8.04 3.88
C LEU A 230 -7.82 8.31 4.58
N GLN A 231 -7.87 8.37 5.91
CA GLN A 231 -9.12 8.58 6.67
C GLN A 231 -9.79 9.92 6.33
N VAL A 232 -9.01 10.96 6.02
CA VAL A 232 -9.54 12.28 5.60
C VAL A 232 -10.43 12.20 4.36
N PHE A 233 -10.15 11.24 3.46
CA PHE A 233 -10.96 11.02 2.26
C PHE A 233 -12.16 10.12 2.53
N ARG A 234 -12.03 9.19 3.48
CA ARG A 234 -13.10 8.29 3.90
C ARG A 234 -14.34 9.06 4.38
N GLU A 235 -14.14 10.08 5.21
CA GLU A 235 -15.25 10.93 5.67
C GLU A 235 -16.00 11.59 4.52
N LYS A 236 -15.28 12.06 3.49
CA LYS A 236 -15.89 12.70 2.32
C LYS A 236 -16.67 11.70 1.46
N ILE A 237 -16.28 10.44 1.42
CA ILE A 237 -16.99 9.37 0.72
C ILE A 237 -18.29 9.01 1.44
N GLN A 238 -18.29 9.03 2.78
CA GLN A 238 -19.47 8.68 3.58
C GLN A 238 -20.49 9.83 3.71
N LYS A 239 -20.04 11.09 3.70
CA LYS A 239 -20.91 12.27 3.82
C LYS A 239 -21.63 12.63 2.50
N ASN A 240 -21.12 12.19 1.36
CA ASN A 240 -21.65 12.50 0.03
C ASN A 240 -22.47 11.36 -0.51
#